data_AF-R7Q989-F1
#
_entry.id   AF-R7Q989-F1
#
_cell.length_a   1.000
_cell.length_b   1.000
_cell.length_c   1.000
_cell.angle_alpha   90.00
_cell.angle_beta   90.00
_cell.angle_gamma   90.00
#
_symmetry.space_group_name_H-M   'P 1'
#
loop_
_entity.id
_entity.type
_entity.pdbx_description
1 polymer ?
#
loop_
_entity_poly.entity_id
_entity_poly.type
_entity_poly.pdbx_seq_one_letter_code
_entity_poly.pdbx_strand_id
1 'polypeptide(L)'
;MDATKNIGTEHAKWSPVATAGYRMLPEVNLKTRVVGATAKRLVNLCPAKVFDIEDDVAVVARPRDCTVCRECIREPEWEERVELTRKRDLFIFSVESTGAMPAPTLVTEALSVLTGKCDLVLAALDAALKQWTTHDNGVDEENPDVEMDESEGS
;
A
#
# COMPACT_ATOMS: atom_id res chain seq x y z
N MET A 1 34.83 -14.16 14.93
CA MET A 1 33.78 -13.40 14.24
C MET A 1 32.68 -13.15 15.25
N ASP A 2 32.31 -11.89 15.44
CA ASP A 2 31.22 -11.49 16.35
C ASP A 2 29.98 -11.12 15.52
N ALA A 3 28.80 -11.49 16.01
CA ALA A 3 27.53 -11.31 15.32
C ALA A 3 26.56 -10.53 16.20
N THR A 4 26.07 -9.40 15.69
CA THR A 4 25.15 -8.49 16.40
C THR A 4 23.83 -8.34 15.66
N LYS A 5 22.75 -8.17 16.41
CA LYS A 5 21.39 -7.90 15.89
C LYS A 5 21.29 -6.44 15.45
N ASN A 6 20.81 -6.20 14.24
CA ASN A 6 20.52 -4.85 13.73
C ASN A 6 19.44 -4.88 12.62
N ILE A 7 19.12 -3.73 12.03
CA ILE A 7 18.10 -3.56 10.99
C ILE A 7 18.71 -3.31 9.60
N GLY A 8 17.96 -3.66 8.55
CA GLY A 8 18.40 -3.46 7.16
C GLY A 8 18.64 -2.00 6.76
N THR A 9 18.03 -1.04 7.47
CA THR A 9 18.27 0.40 7.27
C THR A 9 19.71 0.79 7.61
N GLU A 10 20.33 0.15 8.61
CA GLU A 10 21.73 0.43 8.99
C GLU A 10 22.72 -0.12 7.96
N HIS A 11 22.45 -1.32 7.43
CA HIS A 11 23.22 -1.90 6.33
C HIS A 11 22.46 -3.05 5.68
N ALA A 12 22.59 -3.17 4.35
CA ALA A 12 21.89 -4.19 3.55
C ALA A 12 22.14 -5.65 4.00
N LYS A 13 23.28 -5.92 4.65
CA LYS A 13 23.62 -7.25 5.20
C LYS A 13 22.65 -7.75 6.28
N TRP A 14 21.93 -6.84 6.94
CA TRP A 14 20.90 -7.16 7.93
C TRP A 14 19.50 -7.23 7.32
N SER A 15 19.36 -7.09 5.99
CA SER A 15 18.10 -7.37 5.31
C SER A 15 17.76 -8.87 5.47
N PRO A 16 16.61 -9.23 6.05
CA PRO A 16 16.23 -10.62 6.21
C PRO A 16 15.61 -11.23 4.94
N VAL A 17 15.41 -10.41 3.91
CA VAL A 17 14.84 -10.80 2.61
C VAL A 17 15.88 -10.67 1.50
N ALA A 18 15.82 -11.62 0.56
CA ALA A 18 16.52 -11.50 -0.73
C ALA A 18 15.78 -10.49 -1.61
N THR A 19 14.46 -10.67 -1.73
CA THR A 19 13.56 -9.69 -2.34
C THR A 19 12.21 -9.71 -1.64
N ALA A 20 11.64 -8.52 -1.45
CA ALA A 20 10.27 -8.36 -1.02
C ALA A 20 9.63 -7.31 -1.92
N GLY A 21 8.58 -7.70 -2.62
CA GLY A 21 7.90 -6.84 -3.57
C GLY A 21 6.43 -7.19 -3.67
N TYR A 22 5.68 -6.34 -4.36
CA TYR A 22 4.28 -6.59 -4.66
C TYR A 22 3.93 -6.09 -6.05
N ARG A 23 2.83 -6.61 -6.58
CA ARG A 23 2.14 -6.04 -7.74
C ARG A 23 0.64 -6.02 -7.51
N MET A 24 -0.06 -5.09 -8.11
CA MET A 24 -1.53 -5.13 -8.14
C MET A 24 -2.00 -6.23 -9.09
N LEU A 25 -3.15 -6.86 -8.80
CA LEU A 25 -3.75 -7.84 -9.70
C LEU A 25 -4.04 -7.16 -11.06
N PRO A 26 -3.51 -7.69 -12.17
CA PRO A 26 -3.87 -7.23 -13.49
C PRO A 26 -5.35 -7.50 -13.74
N GLU A 27 -6.02 -6.50 -14.28
CA GLU A 27 -7.42 -6.59 -14.69
C GLU A 27 -7.46 -6.41 -16.20
N VAL A 28 -8.00 -7.41 -16.89
CA VAL A 28 -8.03 -7.47 -18.35
C VAL A 28 -9.48 -7.67 -18.75
N ASN A 29 -10.02 -6.71 -19.50
CA ASN A 29 -11.40 -6.74 -19.96
C ASN A 29 -11.44 -6.71 -21.49
N LEU A 30 -12.36 -7.48 -22.08
CA LEU A 30 -12.64 -7.41 -23.51
C LEU A 30 -13.81 -6.44 -23.72
N LYS A 31 -13.55 -5.29 -24.35
CA LYS A 31 -14.55 -4.26 -24.66
C LYS A 31 -15.53 -4.73 -25.73
N THR A 32 -15.06 -5.59 -26.63
CA THR A 32 -15.86 -6.13 -27.75
C THR A 32 -15.71 -7.65 -27.82
N ARG A 33 -16.70 -8.30 -28.44
CA ARG A 33 -16.66 -9.74 -28.67
C ARG A 33 -15.64 -10.07 -29.78
N VAL A 34 -14.56 -10.76 -29.42
CA VAL A 34 -13.50 -11.18 -30.36
C VAL A 34 -13.72 -12.64 -30.72
N VAL A 35 -13.82 -12.96 -32.02
CA VAL A 35 -14.17 -14.30 -32.50
C VAL A 35 -13.23 -14.82 -33.60
N GLY A 36 -13.24 -16.14 -33.82
CA GLY A 36 -12.62 -16.79 -34.98
C GLY A 36 -11.11 -16.58 -35.09
N ALA A 37 -10.63 -16.17 -36.27
CA ALA A 37 -9.21 -15.97 -36.54
C ALA A 37 -8.59 -14.86 -35.66
N THR A 38 -9.37 -13.81 -35.36
CA THR A 38 -8.94 -12.71 -34.50
C THR A 38 -8.78 -13.18 -33.05
N ALA A 39 -9.65 -14.05 -32.56
CA ALA A 39 -9.51 -14.66 -31.23
C ALA A 39 -8.22 -15.48 -31.14
N LYS A 40 -7.93 -16.30 -32.16
CA LYS A 40 -6.67 -17.06 -32.25
C LYS A 40 -5.44 -16.14 -32.27
N ARG A 41 -5.50 -15.01 -33.00
CA ARG A 41 -4.43 -14.01 -32.99
C ARG A 41 -4.21 -13.43 -31.60
N LEU A 42 -5.28 -13.06 -30.89
CA LEU A 42 -5.21 -12.50 -29.54
C LEU A 42 -4.61 -13.49 -28.52
N VAL A 43 -5.03 -14.75 -28.57
CA VAL A 43 -4.47 -15.79 -27.68
C VAL A 43 -2.98 -16.00 -27.94
N ASN A 44 -2.57 -16.09 -29.21
CA ASN A 44 -1.17 -16.27 -29.59
C ASN A 44 -0.30 -15.03 -29.30
N LEU A 45 -0.89 -13.84 -29.27
CA LEU A 45 -0.21 -12.59 -28.95
C LEU A 45 0.25 -12.52 -27.50
N CYS A 46 -0.45 -13.19 -26.59
CA CYS A 46 -0.14 -13.16 -25.16
C CYS A 46 0.80 -14.32 -24.78
N PRO A 47 2.09 -14.06 -24.48
CA PRO A 47 3.02 -15.13 -24.10
C PRO A 47 2.65 -15.79 -22.76
N ALA A 48 1.99 -15.05 -21.87
CA ALA A 48 1.51 -15.54 -20.58
C ALA A 48 0.19 -16.33 -20.67
N LYS A 49 -0.37 -16.51 -21.88
CA LYS A 49 -1.62 -17.23 -22.13
C LYS A 49 -2.77 -16.75 -21.23
N VAL A 50 -2.91 -15.43 -21.07
CA VAL A 50 -3.99 -14.82 -20.27
C VAL A 50 -5.36 -15.08 -20.90
N PHE A 51 -5.41 -15.13 -22.23
CA PHE A 51 -6.62 -15.38 -23.00
C PHE A 51 -6.75 -16.85 -23.36
N ASP A 52 -7.99 -17.30 -23.53
CA ASP A 52 -8.35 -18.63 -24.01
C ASP A 52 -9.49 -18.55 -25.04
N ILE A 53 -9.85 -19.67 -25.67
CA ILE A 53 -10.94 -19.73 -26.65
C ILE A 53 -12.03 -20.68 -26.15
N GLU A 54 -13.25 -20.17 -26.02
CA GLU A 54 -14.46 -20.92 -25.73
C GLU A 54 -15.48 -20.68 -26.84
N ASP A 55 -15.97 -21.74 -27.49
CA ASP A 55 -16.93 -21.67 -28.61
C ASP A 55 -16.56 -20.65 -29.71
N ASP A 56 -15.29 -20.66 -30.14
CA ASP A 56 -14.70 -19.71 -31.10
C ASP A 56 -14.69 -18.23 -30.65
N VAL A 57 -14.88 -17.95 -29.35
CA VAL A 57 -14.81 -16.61 -28.74
C VAL A 57 -13.61 -16.52 -27.80
N ALA A 58 -12.88 -15.41 -27.85
CA ALA A 58 -11.81 -15.16 -26.87
C ALA A 58 -12.40 -14.81 -25.49
N VAL A 59 -11.86 -15.43 -24.44
CA VAL A 59 -12.19 -15.16 -23.04
C VAL A 59 -10.93 -14.85 -22.24
N VAL A 60 -11.07 -14.13 -21.13
CA VAL A 60 -9.98 -13.85 -20.19
C VAL A 60 -9.96 -14.93 -19.13
N ALA A 61 -9.20 -16.00 -19.35
CA ALA A 61 -9.17 -17.15 -18.45
C ALA A 61 -8.21 -16.97 -17.27
N ARG A 62 -7.06 -16.34 -17.49
CA ARG A 62 -5.94 -16.29 -16.51
C ARG A 62 -5.39 -14.87 -16.31
N PRO A 63 -6.20 -13.93 -15.77
CA PRO A 63 -5.76 -12.54 -15.58
C PRO A 63 -4.58 -12.40 -14.60
N ARG A 64 -4.48 -13.28 -13.60
CA ARG A 64 -3.40 -13.27 -12.61
C ARG A 64 -2.02 -13.52 -13.25
N ASP A 65 -1.95 -14.30 -14.33
CA ASP A 65 -0.69 -14.66 -14.98
C ASP A 65 -0.17 -13.55 -15.89
N CYS A 66 -0.97 -12.50 -16.13
CA CYS A 66 -0.57 -11.37 -16.94
C CYS A 66 0.68 -10.68 -16.36
N THR A 67 1.73 -10.59 -17.17
CA THR A 67 2.98 -9.87 -16.86
C THR A 67 2.91 -8.39 -17.21
N VAL A 68 1.78 -7.90 -17.71
CA VAL A 68 1.56 -6.52 -18.17
C VAL A 68 2.58 -6.12 -19.26
N CYS A 69 2.87 -7.02 -20.20
CA CYS A 69 3.75 -6.75 -21.35
C CYS A 69 3.17 -5.75 -22.36
N ARG A 70 1.87 -5.43 -22.25
CA ARG A 70 1.11 -4.51 -23.12
C ARG A 70 1.01 -4.91 -24.59
N GLU A 71 1.35 -6.14 -24.95
CA GLU A 71 1.23 -6.60 -26.34
C GLU A 71 -0.22 -6.58 -26.82
N CYS A 72 -1.14 -7.01 -25.96
CA CYS A 72 -2.58 -7.05 -26.24
C CYS A 72 -3.27 -5.69 -26.36
N ILE A 73 -2.53 -4.57 -26.26
CA ILE A 73 -3.03 -3.21 -26.49
C ILE A 73 -2.07 -2.38 -27.36
N ARG A 74 -1.06 -3.03 -27.97
CA ARG A 74 0.03 -2.32 -28.67
C ARG A 74 -0.44 -1.70 -29.98
N GLU A 75 -1.23 -2.44 -30.76
CA GLU A 75 -1.78 -1.95 -32.02
C GLU A 75 -3.13 -1.24 -31.75
N PRO A 76 -3.48 -0.19 -32.52
CA PRO A 76 -4.76 0.52 -32.36
C PRO A 76 -5.98 -0.40 -32.45
N GLU A 77 -5.91 -1.43 -33.31
CA GLU A 77 -6.94 -2.47 -33.43
C GLU A 77 -7.24 -3.15 -32.08
N TRP A 78 -6.22 -3.35 -31.24
CA TRP A 78 -6.37 -4.01 -29.96
C TRP A 78 -6.72 -3.06 -28.83
N GLU A 79 -6.28 -1.80 -28.88
CA GLU A 79 -6.61 -0.78 -27.88
C GLU A 79 -8.13 -0.52 -27.78
N GLU A 80 -8.84 -0.61 -28.91
CA GLU A 80 -10.30 -0.51 -28.98
C GLU A 80 -11.02 -1.76 -28.45
N ARG A 81 -10.35 -2.92 -28.41
CA ARG A 81 -10.97 -4.22 -28.09
C ARG A 81 -10.60 -4.75 -26.71
N VAL A 82 -9.43 -4.40 -26.20
CA VAL A 82 -8.86 -4.89 -24.94
C VAL A 82 -8.61 -3.70 -24.02
N GLU A 83 -9.06 -3.82 -22.78
CA GLU A 83 -8.71 -2.90 -21.71
C GLU A 83 -7.75 -3.61 -20.75
N LEU A 84 -6.64 -2.96 -20.44
CA LEU A 84 -5.64 -3.46 -19.51
C LEU A 84 -5.49 -2.47 -18.36
N THR A 85 -6.06 -2.82 -17.20
CA THR A 85 -6.05 -2.04 -15.98
C THR A 85 -5.47 -2.87 -14.83
N ARG A 86 -5.58 -2.34 -13.60
CA ARG A 86 -5.14 -3.02 -12.38
C ARG A 86 -6.16 -2.75 -11.29
N LYS A 87 -6.50 -3.79 -10.54
CA LYS A 87 -7.37 -3.68 -9.38
C LYS A 87 -6.60 -3.04 -8.21
N ARG A 88 -6.93 -1.79 -7.86
CA ARG A 88 -6.15 -0.95 -6.93
C ARG A 88 -6.11 -1.45 -5.48
N ASP A 89 -7.14 -2.16 -5.07
CA ASP A 89 -7.35 -2.71 -3.72
C ASP A 89 -6.80 -4.13 -3.55
N LEU A 90 -6.27 -4.75 -4.61
CA LEU A 90 -5.81 -6.13 -4.57
C LEU A 90 -4.32 -6.25 -4.90
N PHE A 91 -3.54 -6.59 -3.88
CA PHE A 91 -2.09 -6.74 -3.95
C PHE A 91 -1.68 -8.21 -3.91
N ILE A 92 -0.71 -8.56 -4.76
CA ILE A 92 -0.04 -9.86 -4.79
C ILE A 92 1.39 -9.64 -4.32
N PHE A 93 1.68 -10.08 -3.10
CA PHE A 93 3.02 -10.02 -2.51
C PHE A 93 3.88 -11.21 -2.94
N SER A 94 5.17 -10.95 -3.13
CA SER A 94 6.21 -11.96 -3.31
C SER A 94 7.33 -11.65 -2.32
N VAL A 95 7.60 -12.57 -1.41
CA VAL A 95 8.59 -12.41 -0.34
C VAL A 95 9.51 -13.62 -0.32
N GLU A 96 10.79 -13.37 -0.52
CA GLU A 96 11.84 -14.38 -0.52
C GLU A 96 12.78 -14.11 0.66
N SER A 97 12.90 -15.09 1.55
CA SER A 97 13.78 -15.02 2.71
C SER A 97 15.23 -15.34 2.33
N THR A 98 16.20 -14.75 3.04
CA THR A 98 17.62 -15.15 2.96
C THR A 98 17.93 -16.45 3.70
N GLY A 99 16.95 -17.01 4.42
CA GLY A 99 17.08 -18.27 5.17
C GLY A 99 17.19 -18.08 6.69
N ALA A 100 17.40 -16.86 7.18
CA ALA A 100 17.48 -16.58 8.62
C ALA A 100 16.13 -16.77 9.35
N MET A 101 15.02 -16.55 8.65
CA MET A 101 13.65 -16.68 9.17
C MET A 101 12.68 -17.08 8.05
N PRO A 102 11.63 -17.89 8.31
CA PRO A 102 10.63 -18.20 7.29
C PRO A 102 9.91 -16.96 6.73
N ALA A 103 9.62 -16.96 5.43
CA ALA A 103 8.95 -15.83 4.78
C ALA A 103 7.58 -15.43 5.40
N PRO A 104 6.70 -16.37 5.83
CA PRO A 104 5.45 -15.99 6.50
C PRO A 104 5.68 -15.24 7.80
N THR A 105 6.67 -15.67 8.60
CA THR A 105 7.03 -15.01 9.86
C THR A 105 7.55 -13.60 9.61
N LEU A 106 8.36 -13.37 8.57
CA LEU A 106 8.85 -12.04 8.21
C LEU A 106 7.71 -11.04 7.97
N VAL A 107 6.62 -11.48 7.33
CA VAL A 107 5.45 -10.62 7.09
C VAL A 107 4.76 -10.27 8.41
N THR A 108 4.58 -11.24 9.29
CA THR A 108 3.97 -11.02 10.62
C THR A 108 4.83 -10.08 11.50
N GLU A 109 6.15 -10.25 11.48
CA GLU A 109 7.08 -9.35 12.19
C GLU A 109 7.02 -7.93 11.62
N ALA A 110 6.98 -7.78 10.29
CA ALA A 110 6.85 -6.48 9.65
C ALA A 110 5.55 -5.76 10.05
N LEU A 111 4.43 -6.48 10.13
CA LEU A 111 3.15 -5.94 10.61
C LEU A 111 3.24 -5.53 12.08
N SER A 112 3.89 -6.34 12.92
CA SER A 112 4.08 -6.03 14.35
C SER A 112 4.91 -4.77 14.55
N VAL A 113 5.97 -4.58 13.75
CA VAL A 113 6.77 -3.34 13.75
C VAL A 113 5.94 -2.14 13.31
N LEU A 114 5.05 -2.30 12.31
CA LEU A 114 4.16 -1.22 11.88
C LEU A 114 3.18 -0.83 12.99
N THR A 115 2.55 -1.81 13.64
CA THR A 115 1.66 -1.57 14.79
C THR A 115 2.38 -0.85 15.91
N GLY A 116 3.57 -1.32 16.31
CA GLY A 116 4.35 -0.65 17.36
C GLY A 116 4.74 0.79 17.02
N LYS A 117 4.95 1.12 15.74
CA LYS A 117 5.17 2.52 15.31
C LYS A 117 3.91 3.37 15.46
N CYS A 118 2.74 2.84 15.13
CA CYS A 118 1.47 3.53 15.35
C CYS A 118 1.24 3.78 16.84
N ASP A 119 1.46 2.78 17.69
CA ASP A 119 1.30 2.89 19.14
C ASP A 119 2.22 3.96 19.73
N LEU A 120 3.46 4.05 19.25
CA LEU A 120 4.42 5.07 19.66
C LEU A 120 3.95 6.49 19.29
N VAL A 121 3.39 6.68 18.10
CA VAL A 121 2.85 7.99 17.67
C VAL A 121 1.62 8.36 18.50
N LEU A 122 0.73 7.40 18.77
CA LEU A 122 -0.45 7.62 19.61
C LEU A 122 -0.05 8.02 21.04
N ALA A 123 0.89 7.31 21.65
CA ALA A 123 1.37 7.62 22.99
C ALA A 123 2.03 9.02 23.06
N ALA A 124 2.79 9.40 22.03
CA ALA A 124 3.39 10.73 21.94
C ALA A 124 2.32 11.83 21.79
N LEU A 125 1.28 11.59 21.00
CA LEU A 125 0.17 12.52 20.83
C LEU A 125 -0.61 12.68 22.14
N ASP A 126 -0.93 11.59 22.84
CA ASP A 126 -1.62 11.63 24.13
C ASP A 126 -0.82 12.40 25.20
N ALA A 127 0.51 12.23 25.20
CA ALA A 127 1.38 12.99 26.09
C ALA A 127 1.37 14.49 25.77
N ALA A 128 1.43 14.85 24.49
CA ALA A 128 1.39 16.24 24.05
C ALA A 128 0.04 16.90 24.35
N LEU A 129 -1.07 16.19 24.15
CA LEU A 129 -2.42 16.68 24.47
C LEU A 129 -2.57 16.94 25.97
N LYS A 130 -2.07 16.04 26.83
CA LYS A 130 -2.07 16.24 28.28
C LYS A 130 -1.31 17.51 28.67
N GLN A 131 -0.11 17.72 28.12
CA GLN A 131 0.69 18.91 28.37
C GLN A 131 -0.03 20.20 27.95
N TRP A 132 -0.70 20.17 26.79
CA TRP A 132 -1.48 21.31 26.32
C TRP A 132 -2.67 21.61 27.24
N THR A 133 -3.44 20.59 27.64
CA THR A 133 -4.57 20.79 28.58
C THR A 133 -4.14 21.27 29.97
N THR A 134 -2.93 20.95 30.43
CA THR A 134 -2.40 21.48 31.69
C THR A 134 -1.93 22.93 31.58
N HIS A 135 -1.62 23.42 30.38
CA HIS A 135 -1.15 24.79 30.18
C HIS A 135 -2.30 25.80 30.04
N ASP A 136 -3.43 25.39 29.45
CA ASP A 136 -4.63 26.26 29.29
C ASP A 136 -5.46 26.40 30.58
N ASN A 137 -5.37 25.46 31.53
CA ASN A 137 -6.07 25.57 32.83
C ASN A 137 -5.30 26.42 33.87
N GLY A 138 -4.29 27.18 33.44
CA GLY A 138 -3.40 27.98 34.30
C GLY A 138 -3.58 29.50 34.17
N VAL A 139 -4.68 29.98 33.60
CA VAL A 139 -5.04 31.41 33.59
C VAL A 139 -6.48 31.52 34.04
N ASP A 140 -6.68 31.81 35.33
CA ASP A 140 -7.82 32.57 35.89
C ASP A 140 -7.74 32.51 37.42
N GLU A 141 -6.92 33.39 38.03
CA GLU A 141 -7.15 33.93 39.38
C GLU A 141 -6.08 34.98 39.69
N GLU A 142 -6.39 36.24 39.37
CA GLU A 142 -6.09 37.45 40.16
C GLU A 142 -6.42 38.68 39.31
N ASN A 143 -7.64 39.20 39.46
CA ASN A 143 -7.90 40.61 39.21
C ASN A 143 -8.50 41.18 40.50
N PRO A 144 -7.72 41.84 41.36
CA PRO A 144 -8.28 42.50 42.52
C PRO A 144 -9.02 43.75 42.03
N ASP A 145 -10.32 43.78 42.32
CA ASP A 145 -11.19 44.91 42.07
C ASP A 145 -10.57 46.21 42.62
N VAL A 146 -10.38 47.19 41.74
CA VAL A 146 -10.05 48.57 42.13
C VAL A 146 -11.34 49.20 42.63
N GLU A 147 -11.52 49.26 43.95
CA GLU A 147 -12.55 50.11 44.57
C GLU A 147 -12.25 51.57 44.24
N MET A 148 -13.12 52.19 43.44
CA MET A 148 -13.23 53.65 43.34
C MET A 148 -13.93 54.16 44.61
N ASP A 149 -13.17 54.77 45.51
CA ASP A 149 -13.71 55.54 46.63
C ASP A 149 -14.25 56.89 46.12
N GLU A 150 -15.59 57.02 46.11
CA GLU A 150 -16.28 58.31 46.10
C GLU A 150 -16.74 58.64 47.53
N SER A 151 -16.02 59.53 48.23
CA SER A 151 -16.60 60.47 49.21
C SER A 151 -15.56 61.54 49.60
N GLU A 152 -15.73 62.80 49.17
CA GLU A 152 -16.39 63.93 49.87
C GLU A 152 -15.41 64.92 50.52
N GLY A 153 -15.42 66.15 50.00
CA GLY A 153 -15.47 67.41 50.75
C GLY A 153 -14.47 67.70 51.88
N SER A 154 -13.57 68.65 51.62
CA SER A 154 -13.60 69.95 52.30
C SER A 154 -12.83 71.02 51.53
#